data_AF-A0A0S8DKA0-F1
#
_entry.id   AF-A0A0S8DKA0-F1
#
_cell.length_a   1.000
_cell.length_b   1.000
_cell.length_c   1.000
_cell.angle_alpha   90.00
_cell.angle_beta   90.00
_cell.angle_gamma   90.00
#
_symmetry.space_group_name_H-M   'P 1'
#
loop_
_entity.id
_entity.type
_entity.pdbx_description
1 polymer ?
#
loop_
_entity_poly.entity_id
_entity_poly.type
_entity_poly.pdbx_seq_one_letter_code
_entity_poly.pdbx_strand_id
1 'polypeptide(L)'
;MNKTMFAILTVLDKQSEIIGSKEISKQLKLHGVDLTERTVRYHLKIMDERGFSKVFGKEGRRITDKGREELAQSHVSEKVGFIISRIETLSYMTSFDMEKQEGDIIMNVSFIHEKDLKHTLKVIKPVYKSPYVMSDRLVIAREGEQIGDVIVPEGKAGIGTVCSVTINGIFLKSGIPLVSKFGGVLQTEESEPSRFTALISYEGSSLDPLAIFIRSNMTDVLGAVKHGTGRILASFREVPVVCVDEANMLAKKIAEIGIGGILLIGNPNQPLLEMPVGMDKTGIVIVGGLNPVAALEEAGISSESKAMSTLYEYSHLMSFKDTLKKHL
;
A
#
# COMPACT_ATOMS: atom_id res chain seq x y z
N MET A 1 -2.32 -25.34 -8.89
CA MET A 1 -3.59 -24.88 -9.52
C MET A 1 -3.32 -24.39 -10.94
N ASN A 2 -4.28 -24.41 -11.88
CA ASN A 2 -4.08 -23.86 -13.24
C ASN A 2 -4.62 -22.41 -13.33
N LYS A 3 -4.17 -21.63 -14.32
CA LYS A 3 -4.55 -20.22 -14.52
C LYS A 3 -6.06 -19.97 -14.46
N THR A 4 -6.84 -20.85 -15.07
CA THR A 4 -8.30 -20.76 -15.11
C THR A 4 -8.93 -20.88 -13.72
N MET A 5 -8.45 -21.84 -12.92
CA MET A 5 -8.89 -22.00 -11.53
C MET A 5 -8.41 -20.84 -10.66
N PHE A 6 -7.18 -20.36 -10.83
CA PHE A 6 -6.68 -19.19 -10.11
C PHE A 6 -7.57 -17.95 -10.36
N ALA A 7 -7.92 -17.67 -11.62
CA ALA A 7 -8.76 -16.54 -11.97
C ALA A 7 -10.17 -16.65 -11.38
N ILE A 8 -10.81 -17.83 -11.46
CA ILE A 8 -12.14 -18.08 -10.86
C ILE A 8 -12.10 -17.90 -9.34
N LEU A 9 -11.08 -18.45 -8.68
CA LEU A 9 -10.94 -18.38 -7.22
C LEU A 9 -10.65 -16.94 -6.77
N THR A 10 -9.87 -16.17 -7.54
CA THR A 10 -9.63 -14.73 -7.33
C THR A 10 -10.92 -13.92 -7.42
N VAL A 11 -11.81 -14.23 -8.36
CA VAL A 11 -13.13 -13.58 -8.46
C VAL A 11 -13.98 -13.92 -7.23
N LEU A 12 -13.96 -15.17 -6.75
CA LEU A 12 -14.69 -15.56 -5.54
C LEU A 12 -14.15 -14.89 -4.28
N ASP A 13 -12.84 -14.65 -4.17
CA ASP A 13 -12.20 -14.01 -3.01
C ASP A 13 -12.58 -12.54 -2.85
N LYS A 14 -12.76 -11.83 -3.97
CA LYS A 14 -13.14 -10.41 -4.01
C LYS A 14 -14.62 -10.16 -3.70
N GLN A 15 -15.43 -11.21 -3.59
CA GLN A 15 -16.88 -11.09 -3.43
C GLN A 15 -17.27 -11.55 -2.03
N SER A 16 -17.93 -10.67 -1.28
CA SER A 16 -18.49 -10.98 0.05
C SER A 16 -19.77 -11.83 -0.06
N GLU A 17 -20.46 -11.74 -1.20
CA GLU A 17 -21.71 -12.43 -1.49
C GLU A 17 -21.52 -13.79 -2.18
N ILE A 18 -22.59 -14.58 -2.23
CA ILE A 18 -22.63 -15.84 -2.97
C ILE A 18 -22.86 -15.51 -4.43
N ILE A 19 -21.96 -15.95 -5.32
CA ILE A 19 -22.03 -15.61 -6.75
C ILE A 19 -22.12 -16.86 -7.65
N GLY A 20 -22.94 -16.76 -8.69
CA GLY A 20 -23.16 -17.82 -9.68
C GLY A 20 -22.17 -17.81 -10.84
N SER A 21 -22.16 -18.88 -11.64
CA SER A 21 -21.25 -19.04 -12.80
C SER A 21 -21.39 -17.94 -13.85
N LYS A 22 -22.59 -17.36 -13.99
CA LYS A 22 -22.87 -16.23 -14.89
C LYS A 22 -22.12 -14.97 -14.48
N GLU A 23 -22.21 -14.60 -13.21
CA GLU A 23 -21.53 -13.42 -12.71
C GLU A 23 -20.02 -13.62 -12.72
N ILE A 24 -19.54 -14.80 -12.34
CA ILE A 24 -18.10 -15.12 -12.42
C ILE A 24 -17.59 -15.00 -13.87
N SER A 25 -18.32 -15.54 -14.85
CA SER A 25 -17.96 -15.42 -16.27
C SER A 25 -17.90 -13.96 -16.73
N LYS A 26 -18.87 -13.14 -16.32
CA LYS A 26 -18.89 -11.69 -16.61
C LYS A 26 -17.68 -10.97 -16.00
N GLN A 27 -17.35 -11.24 -14.74
CA GLN A 27 -16.20 -10.64 -14.04
C GLN A 27 -14.88 -11.05 -14.68
N LEU A 28 -14.73 -12.32 -15.07
CA LEU A 28 -13.54 -12.80 -15.78
C LEU A 28 -13.36 -12.10 -17.14
N LYS A 29 -14.45 -11.87 -17.87
CA LYS A 29 -14.42 -11.18 -19.16
C LYS A 29 -13.93 -9.73 -19.04
N LEU A 30 -14.27 -9.03 -17.95
CA LEU A 30 -13.75 -7.68 -17.66
C LEU A 30 -12.22 -7.66 -17.50
N HIS A 31 -11.62 -8.80 -17.12
CA HIS A 31 -10.18 -8.98 -16.97
C HIS A 31 -9.54 -9.72 -18.16
N GLY A 32 -10.21 -9.75 -19.32
CA GLY A 32 -9.69 -10.35 -20.55
C GLY A 32 -9.71 -11.89 -20.58
N VAL A 33 -10.38 -12.53 -19.61
CA VAL A 33 -10.50 -14.00 -19.53
C VAL A 33 -11.88 -14.41 -20.04
N ASP A 34 -11.95 -14.82 -21.31
CA ASP A 34 -13.22 -15.24 -21.94
C ASP A 34 -13.52 -16.71 -21.63
N LEU A 35 -14.32 -16.94 -20.58
CA LEU A 35 -14.82 -18.26 -20.22
C LEU A 35 -16.34 -18.29 -20.27
N THR A 36 -16.89 -19.31 -20.93
CA THR A 36 -18.33 -19.57 -20.89
C THR A 36 -18.79 -19.95 -19.47
N GLU A 37 -20.06 -19.69 -19.14
CA GLU A 37 -20.63 -20.12 -17.85
C GLU A 37 -20.49 -21.63 -17.60
N ARG A 38 -20.55 -22.44 -18.67
CA ARG A 38 -20.39 -23.90 -18.60
C ARG A 38 -18.97 -24.26 -18.16
N THR A 39 -17.96 -23.61 -18.74
CA THR A 39 -16.55 -23.82 -18.38
C THR A 39 -16.27 -23.37 -16.94
N VAL A 40 -16.83 -22.24 -16.52
CA VAL A 40 -16.74 -21.76 -15.13
C VAL A 40 -17.35 -22.79 -14.18
N ARG A 41 -18.55 -23.30 -14.48
CA ARG A 41 -19.23 -24.31 -13.65
C ARG A 41 -18.44 -25.62 -13.53
N TYR A 42 -17.77 -26.03 -14.61
CA TYR A 42 -16.89 -27.19 -14.59
C TYR A 42 -15.73 -27.03 -13.60
N HIS A 43 -15.02 -25.90 -13.65
CA HIS A 43 -13.92 -25.63 -12.72
C HIS A 43 -14.39 -25.45 -11.27
N LEU A 44 -15.53 -24.80 -11.06
CA LEU A 44 -16.12 -24.66 -9.72
C LEU A 44 -16.39 -26.02 -9.08
N LYS A 45 -16.89 -27.00 -9.85
CA LYS A 45 -17.10 -28.36 -9.32
C LYS A 45 -15.79 -28.99 -8.83
N ILE A 46 -14.70 -28.82 -9.57
CA ILE A 46 -13.37 -29.31 -9.17
C ILE A 46 -12.87 -28.58 -7.90
N MET A 47 -13.13 -27.28 -7.78
CA MET A 47 -12.79 -26.50 -6.58
C MET A 47 -13.60 -26.91 -5.36
N ASP A 48 -14.89 -27.20 -5.55
CA ASP A 48 -15.79 -27.72 -4.51
C ASP A 48 -15.24 -29.05 -3.98
N GLU A 49 -14.84 -29.97 -4.87
CA GLU A 49 -14.23 -31.27 -4.52
C GLU A 49 -12.89 -31.12 -3.78
N ARG A 50 -12.11 -30.07 -4.08
CA ARG A 50 -10.83 -29.77 -3.40
C ARG A 50 -11.02 -28.99 -2.09
N GLY A 51 -12.23 -28.54 -1.81
CA GLY A 51 -12.58 -27.73 -0.66
C GLY A 51 -12.13 -26.27 -0.75
N PHE A 52 -11.87 -25.75 -1.95
CA PHE A 52 -11.49 -24.34 -2.18
C PHE A 52 -12.70 -23.41 -2.29
N SER A 53 -13.85 -23.95 -2.69
CA SER A 53 -15.13 -23.26 -2.72
C SER A 53 -16.21 -24.09 -2.03
N LYS A 54 -17.27 -23.42 -1.56
CA LYS A 54 -18.44 -24.02 -0.94
C LYS A 54 -19.69 -23.67 -1.73
N VAL A 55 -20.52 -24.68 -1.99
CA VAL A 55 -21.76 -24.56 -2.76
C VAL A 55 -22.92 -24.08 -1.88
N PHE A 56 -23.67 -23.11 -2.38
CA PHE A 56 -24.90 -22.58 -1.76
C PHE A 56 -26.07 -22.72 -2.75
N GLY A 57 -26.38 -23.95 -3.15
CA GLY A 57 -27.48 -24.26 -4.05
C GLY A 57 -27.41 -23.54 -5.41
N LYS A 58 -28.53 -22.96 -5.84
CA LYS A 58 -28.64 -22.22 -7.12
C LYS A 58 -28.03 -20.83 -7.07
N GLU A 59 -27.83 -20.27 -5.88
CA GLU A 59 -27.30 -18.91 -5.68
C GLU A 59 -25.83 -18.84 -6.09
N GLY A 60 -25.06 -19.91 -5.88
CA GLY A 60 -23.70 -20.01 -6.38
C GLY A 60 -22.70 -20.62 -5.42
N ARG A 61 -21.51 -20.02 -5.36
CA ARG A 61 -20.41 -20.45 -4.50
C ARG A 61 -19.83 -19.28 -3.72
N ARG A 62 -19.17 -19.61 -2.61
CA ARG A 62 -18.26 -18.72 -1.88
C ARG A 62 -16.91 -19.41 -1.71
N ILE A 63 -15.82 -18.64 -1.66
CA ILE A 63 -14.50 -19.16 -1.32
C ILE A 63 -14.46 -19.67 0.13
N THR A 64 -13.64 -20.70 0.41
CA THR A 64 -13.36 -21.19 1.77
C THR A 64 -12.03 -20.64 2.28
N ASP A 65 -11.74 -20.77 3.58
CA ASP A 65 -10.43 -20.39 4.13
C ASP A 65 -9.29 -21.16 3.46
N LYS A 66 -9.48 -22.46 3.21
CA LYS A 66 -8.54 -23.29 2.43
C LYS A 66 -8.37 -22.77 1.00
N GLY A 67 -9.44 -22.26 0.37
CA GLY A 67 -9.36 -21.62 -0.94
C GLY A 67 -8.54 -20.32 -0.90
N ARG A 68 -8.69 -19.52 0.16
CA ARG A 68 -7.86 -18.33 0.38
C ARG A 68 -6.39 -18.68 0.62
N GLU A 69 -6.13 -19.75 1.38
CA GLU A 69 -4.78 -20.29 1.58
C GLU A 69 -4.17 -20.79 0.26
N GLU A 70 -4.93 -21.54 -0.55
CA GLU A 70 -4.46 -21.99 -1.87
C GLU A 70 -4.18 -20.79 -2.80
N LEU A 71 -5.02 -19.75 -2.82
CA LEU A 71 -4.73 -18.51 -3.51
C LEU A 71 -3.42 -17.88 -3.00
N ALA A 72 -3.23 -17.85 -1.68
CA ALA A 72 -2.02 -17.35 -1.06
C ALA A 72 -0.77 -18.19 -1.41
N GLN A 73 -0.92 -19.48 -1.72
CA GLN A 73 0.17 -20.41 -2.05
C GLN A 73 0.36 -20.68 -3.55
N SER A 74 -0.57 -20.24 -4.41
CA SER A 74 -0.53 -20.42 -5.87
C SER A 74 0.76 -19.89 -6.52
N HIS A 75 1.15 -20.52 -7.65
CA HIS A 75 2.46 -20.37 -8.28
C HIS A 75 2.90 -18.91 -8.46
N VAL A 76 4.14 -18.62 -8.09
CA VAL A 76 4.78 -17.29 -8.15
C VAL A 76 4.62 -16.61 -9.52
N SER A 77 4.63 -17.37 -10.61
CA SER A 77 4.46 -16.86 -11.98
C SER A 77 3.10 -16.21 -12.25
N GLU A 78 2.05 -16.58 -11.52
CA GLU A 78 0.71 -15.97 -11.64
C GLU A 78 0.58 -14.68 -10.79
N LYS A 79 1.58 -14.38 -9.95
CA LYS A 79 1.61 -13.21 -9.06
C LYS A 79 2.65 -12.16 -9.45
N VAL A 80 3.49 -12.42 -10.45
CA VAL A 80 4.41 -11.42 -11.00
C VAL A 80 3.60 -10.25 -11.54
N GLY A 81 3.95 -9.02 -11.14
CA GLY A 81 3.24 -7.81 -11.52
C GLY A 81 1.98 -7.51 -10.69
N PHE A 82 1.65 -8.33 -9.69
CA PHE A 82 0.49 -8.08 -8.84
C PHE A 82 0.57 -6.73 -8.13
N ILE A 83 1.76 -6.34 -7.67
CA ILE A 83 1.96 -5.09 -6.95
C ILE A 83 1.78 -3.89 -7.87
N ILE A 84 2.38 -3.89 -9.07
CA ILE A 84 2.21 -2.76 -9.99
C ILE A 84 0.75 -2.61 -10.44
N SER A 85 0.05 -3.70 -10.76
CA SER A 85 -1.38 -3.64 -11.10
C SER A 85 -2.26 -3.17 -9.94
N ARG A 86 -1.91 -3.52 -8.69
CA ARG A 86 -2.58 -3.01 -7.50
C ARG A 86 -2.34 -1.52 -7.31
N ILE A 87 -1.11 -1.04 -7.52
CA ILE A 87 -0.77 0.39 -7.50
C ILE A 87 -1.63 1.15 -8.50
N GLU A 88 -1.71 0.70 -9.75
CA GLU A 88 -2.50 1.33 -10.81
C GLU A 88 -4.00 1.36 -10.47
N THR A 89 -4.54 0.22 -10.04
CA THR A 89 -5.97 0.10 -9.68
C THR A 89 -6.32 1.03 -8.54
N LEU A 90 -5.54 1.03 -7.45
CA LEU A 90 -5.81 1.88 -6.30
C LEU A 90 -5.65 3.37 -6.64
N SER A 91 -4.63 3.73 -7.42
CA SER A 91 -4.42 5.11 -7.89
C SER A 91 -5.60 5.61 -8.73
N TYR A 92 -6.22 4.75 -9.53
CA TYR A 92 -7.40 5.11 -10.28
C TYR A 92 -8.62 5.32 -9.38
N MET A 93 -8.79 4.46 -8.36
CA MET A 93 -9.96 4.45 -7.48
C MET A 93 -9.98 5.59 -6.44
N THR A 94 -8.84 6.24 -6.16
CA THR A 94 -8.83 7.42 -5.27
C THR A 94 -9.74 8.52 -5.81
N SER A 95 -10.43 9.22 -4.91
CA SER A 95 -11.34 10.33 -5.22
C SER A 95 -10.93 11.65 -4.55
N PHE A 96 -9.77 11.68 -3.91
CA PHE A 96 -9.29 12.81 -3.11
C PHE A 96 -9.19 14.13 -3.89
N ASP A 97 -9.93 15.13 -3.40
CA ASP A 97 -9.92 16.52 -3.84
C ASP A 97 -9.05 17.35 -2.88
N MET A 98 -7.92 17.85 -3.37
CA MET A 98 -6.96 18.60 -2.55
C MET A 98 -7.49 19.95 -2.07
N GLU A 99 -8.40 20.59 -2.80
CA GLU A 99 -8.95 21.89 -2.42
C GLU A 99 -9.93 21.75 -1.26
N LYS A 100 -10.76 20.70 -1.30
CA LYS A 100 -11.72 20.39 -0.24
C LYS A 100 -11.10 19.60 0.91
N GLN A 101 -9.99 18.92 0.67
CA GLN A 101 -9.41 17.92 1.58
C GLN A 101 -10.43 16.82 1.94
N GLU A 102 -11.17 16.36 0.94
CA GLU A 102 -12.22 15.34 1.05
C GLU A 102 -12.03 14.28 -0.02
N GLY A 103 -12.57 13.09 0.23
CA GLY A 103 -12.51 11.95 -0.68
C GLY A 103 -11.48 10.91 -0.26
N ASP A 104 -11.51 9.81 -1.00
CA ASP A 104 -10.80 8.58 -0.67
C ASP A 104 -9.32 8.65 -1.06
N ILE A 105 -8.48 8.37 -0.08
CA ILE A 105 -7.04 8.12 -0.22
C ILE A 105 -6.71 6.67 0.11
N ILE A 106 -5.48 6.24 -0.21
CA ILE A 106 -5.03 4.87 0.06
C ILE A 106 -4.32 4.84 1.41
N MET A 107 -4.70 3.86 2.24
CA MET A 107 -4.14 3.68 3.57
C MET A 107 -3.42 2.33 3.70
N ASN A 108 -2.33 2.31 4.47
CA ASN A 108 -1.81 1.09 5.08
C ASN A 108 -2.48 0.90 6.43
N VAL A 109 -2.71 -0.34 6.83
CA VAL A 109 -3.31 -0.68 8.14
C VAL A 109 -2.39 -1.64 8.85
N SER A 110 -2.00 -1.29 10.07
CA SER A 110 -1.11 -2.08 10.91
C SER A 110 -1.77 -2.38 12.24
N PHE A 111 -1.62 -3.60 12.74
CA PHE A 111 -2.20 -4.02 14.01
C PHE A 111 -1.12 -4.20 15.07
N ILE A 112 -1.38 -3.64 16.24
CA ILE A 112 -0.57 -3.81 17.45
C ILE A 112 -1.45 -4.34 18.57
N HIS A 113 -0.87 -4.86 19.65
CA HIS A 113 -1.67 -5.17 20.83
C HIS A 113 -2.23 -3.88 21.46
N GLU A 114 -3.48 -3.94 21.88
CA GLU A 114 -4.22 -2.80 22.45
C GLU A 114 -3.47 -2.18 23.66
N LYS A 115 -2.86 -3.03 24.50
CA LYS A 115 -2.06 -2.61 25.67
C LYS A 115 -0.83 -1.77 25.29
N ASP A 116 -0.31 -1.93 24.08
CA ASP A 116 0.93 -1.28 23.63
C ASP A 116 0.66 0.10 23.00
N LEU A 117 -0.61 0.48 22.75
CA LEU A 117 -0.94 1.73 22.02
C LEU A 117 -0.25 2.97 22.62
N LYS A 118 -0.28 3.16 23.94
CA LYS A 118 0.37 4.32 24.57
C LYS A 118 1.87 4.32 24.34
N HIS A 119 2.50 3.15 24.33
CA HIS A 119 3.93 3.02 24.07
C HIS A 119 4.23 3.28 22.59
N THR A 120 3.44 2.69 21.68
CA THR A 120 3.48 2.94 20.23
C THR A 120 3.44 4.42 19.91
N LEU A 121 2.48 5.18 20.44
CA LEU A 121 2.35 6.62 20.19
C LEU A 121 3.59 7.40 20.66
N LYS A 122 4.26 6.97 21.73
CA LYS A 122 5.51 7.59 22.19
C LYS A 122 6.68 7.27 21.26
N VAL A 123 6.75 6.05 20.73
CA VAL A 123 7.82 5.60 19.82
C VAL A 123 7.74 6.31 18.46
N ILE A 124 6.54 6.43 17.88
CA ILE A 124 6.37 7.05 16.56
C ILE A 124 6.35 8.58 16.59
N LYS A 125 6.22 9.18 17.78
CA LYS A 125 6.22 10.64 17.96
C LYS A 125 7.41 11.37 17.32
N PRO A 126 8.68 10.95 17.49
CA PRO A 126 9.80 11.55 16.77
C PRO A 126 9.69 11.38 15.25
N VAL A 127 9.14 10.26 14.77
CA VAL A 127 8.96 10.02 13.32
C VAL A 127 7.99 11.01 12.71
N TYR A 128 6.84 11.26 13.36
CA TYR A 128 5.86 12.28 12.94
C TYR A 128 6.33 13.73 13.07
N LYS A 129 7.49 13.97 13.69
CA LYS A 129 8.16 15.28 13.73
C LYS A 129 9.26 15.42 12.67
N SER A 130 9.54 14.36 11.93
CA SER A 130 10.57 14.30 10.89
C SER A 130 9.94 14.40 9.50
N PRO A 131 10.73 14.65 8.45
CA PRO A 131 10.24 14.58 7.07
C PRO A 131 9.98 13.14 6.59
N TYR A 132 10.17 12.12 7.43
CA TYR A 132 10.08 10.70 7.05
C TYR A 132 8.69 10.09 7.27
N VAL A 133 7.63 10.91 7.27
CA VAL A 133 6.23 10.47 7.23
C VAL A 133 5.53 10.90 5.96
N MET A 134 4.59 10.09 5.48
CA MET A 134 3.79 10.41 4.30
C MET A 134 2.82 11.57 4.56
N SER A 135 2.23 11.60 5.76
CA SER A 135 1.32 12.63 6.21
C SER A 135 1.45 12.82 7.71
N ASP A 136 1.15 14.03 8.19
CA ASP A 136 1.03 14.33 9.62
C ASP A 136 -0.26 13.80 10.25
N ARG A 137 -1.16 13.25 9.42
CA ARG A 137 -2.43 12.65 9.84
C ARG A 137 -2.38 11.12 9.84
N LEU A 138 -3.20 10.54 10.71
CA LEU A 138 -3.42 9.10 10.82
C LEU A 138 -4.80 8.81 11.40
N VAL A 139 -5.16 7.55 11.42
CA VAL A 139 -6.33 7.06 12.15
C VAL A 139 -5.92 5.94 13.11
N ILE A 140 -6.53 5.94 14.29
CA ILE A 140 -6.45 4.85 15.26
C ILE A 140 -7.84 4.27 15.39
N ALA A 141 -7.95 2.96 15.25
CA ALA A 141 -9.17 2.20 15.45
C ALA A 141 -8.95 1.15 16.54
N ARG A 142 -9.94 0.94 17.39
CA ARG A 142 -9.95 -0.07 18.45
C ARG A 142 -10.54 -1.37 17.93
N GLU A 143 -10.44 -2.42 18.74
CA GLU A 143 -11.10 -3.70 18.52
C GLU A 143 -12.55 -3.54 18.01
N GLY A 144 -12.88 -4.26 16.93
CA GLY A 144 -14.20 -4.23 16.31
C GLY A 144 -14.51 -3.00 15.45
N GLU A 145 -13.75 -1.90 15.59
CA GLU A 145 -13.85 -0.74 14.70
C GLU A 145 -13.22 -1.03 13.32
N GLN A 146 -13.46 -0.14 12.37
CA GLN A 146 -13.03 -0.30 10.98
C GLN A 146 -12.13 0.86 10.50
N ILE A 147 -11.12 0.51 9.70
CA ILE A 147 -10.39 1.45 8.87
C ILE A 147 -10.68 1.04 7.42
N GLY A 148 -11.62 1.74 6.79
CA GLY A 148 -12.12 1.37 5.46
C GLY A 148 -12.82 0.02 5.51
N ASP A 149 -12.42 -0.93 4.67
CA ASP A 149 -12.95 -2.30 4.67
C ASP A 149 -12.24 -3.24 5.66
N VAL A 150 -11.28 -2.72 6.44
CA VAL A 150 -10.46 -3.51 7.37
C VAL A 150 -11.01 -3.42 8.79
N ILE A 151 -11.47 -4.55 9.32
CA ILE A 151 -11.90 -4.69 10.72
C ILE A 151 -10.69 -4.94 11.63
N VAL A 152 -10.64 -4.23 12.76
CA VAL A 152 -9.60 -4.43 13.78
C VAL A 152 -9.89 -5.70 14.59
N PRO A 153 -8.94 -6.66 14.65
CA PRO A 153 -9.11 -7.91 15.40
C PRO A 153 -9.25 -7.72 16.92
N GLU A 154 -9.75 -8.76 17.59
CA GLU A 154 -9.82 -8.85 19.05
C GLU A 154 -8.44 -8.70 19.70
N GLY A 155 -8.36 -7.94 20.79
CA GLY A 155 -7.15 -7.65 21.55
C GLY A 155 -6.14 -6.75 20.85
N LYS A 156 -6.50 -6.13 19.71
CA LYS A 156 -5.61 -5.30 18.89
C LYS A 156 -6.13 -3.86 18.77
N ALA A 157 -5.20 -2.95 18.50
CA ALA A 157 -5.47 -1.62 17.97
C ALA A 157 -4.97 -1.54 16.52
N GLY A 158 -5.77 -0.94 15.64
CA GLY A 158 -5.41 -0.62 14.26
C GLY A 158 -4.79 0.78 14.14
N ILE A 159 -3.71 0.88 13.38
CA ILE A 159 -3.04 2.13 13.01
C ILE A 159 -3.11 2.27 11.49
N GLY A 160 -3.86 3.26 11.03
CA GLY A 160 -3.96 3.62 9.62
C GLY A 160 -2.97 4.74 9.27
N THR A 161 -2.04 4.49 8.36
CA THR A 161 -1.09 5.49 7.83
C THR A 161 -1.28 5.71 6.34
N VAL A 162 -1.06 6.94 5.86
CA VAL A 162 -1.22 7.26 4.43
C VAL A 162 -0.20 6.48 3.60
N CYS A 163 -0.68 5.79 2.57
CA CYS A 163 0.15 5.03 1.65
C CYS A 163 0.82 5.96 0.63
N SER A 164 2.05 5.65 0.24
CA SER A 164 2.79 6.42 -0.75
C SER A 164 2.20 6.35 -2.17
N VAL A 165 1.29 5.39 -2.40
CA VAL A 165 0.48 5.26 -3.63
C VAL A 165 -0.60 6.34 -3.72
N THR A 166 -0.98 6.98 -2.60
CA THR A 166 -1.89 8.15 -2.63
C THR A 166 -1.30 9.26 -3.51
N ILE A 167 0.02 9.44 -3.51
CA ILE A 167 0.68 10.38 -4.43
C ILE A 167 0.46 10.01 -5.89
N ASN A 168 0.48 8.72 -6.25
CA ASN A 168 0.17 8.27 -7.61
C ASN A 168 -1.25 8.64 -8.01
N GLY A 169 -2.22 8.47 -7.10
CA GLY A 169 -3.60 8.92 -7.32
C GLY A 169 -3.68 10.42 -7.59
N ILE A 170 -3.07 11.24 -6.73
CA ILE A 170 -3.08 12.70 -6.88
C ILE A 170 -2.44 13.15 -8.21
N PHE A 171 -1.27 12.60 -8.55
CA PHE A 171 -0.58 12.91 -9.80
C PHE A 171 -1.43 12.52 -11.00
N LEU A 172 -2.03 11.32 -10.98
CA LEU A 172 -2.90 10.82 -12.05
C LEU A 172 -4.12 11.73 -12.25
N LYS A 173 -4.81 12.13 -11.17
CA LYS A 173 -5.98 13.03 -11.23
C LYS A 173 -5.60 14.45 -11.67
N SER A 174 -4.34 14.85 -11.47
CA SER A 174 -3.79 16.11 -11.97
C SER A 174 -3.29 16.02 -13.43
N GLY A 175 -3.46 14.87 -14.10
CA GLY A 175 -3.02 14.66 -15.47
C GLY A 175 -1.51 14.43 -15.63
N ILE A 176 -0.79 14.16 -14.53
CA ILE A 176 0.66 13.94 -14.54
C ILE A 176 0.94 12.44 -14.42
N PRO A 177 1.54 11.78 -15.43
CA PRO A 177 1.86 10.37 -15.36
C PRO A 177 3.05 10.12 -14.41
N LEU A 178 2.83 9.32 -13.38
CA LEU A 178 3.85 8.93 -12.40
C LEU A 178 4.09 7.42 -12.45
N VAL A 179 5.28 7.01 -12.89
CA VAL A 179 5.64 5.60 -13.07
C VAL A 179 6.35 5.09 -11.83
N SER A 180 5.76 4.11 -11.14
CA SER A 180 6.37 3.48 -9.96
C SER A 180 7.43 2.46 -10.36
N LYS A 181 8.68 2.64 -9.94
CA LYS A 181 9.80 1.76 -10.33
C LYS A 181 10.15 0.75 -9.24
N PHE A 182 10.45 1.21 -8.03
CA PHE A 182 10.89 0.36 -6.94
C PHE A 182 10.53 0.91 -5.56
N GLY A 183 10.36 -0.01 -4.60
CA GLY A 183 10.44 0.28 -3.17
C GLY A 183 11.81 -0.11 -2.64
N GLY A 184 12.30 0.58 -1.62
CA GLY A 184 13.68 0.44 -1.17
C GLY A 184 13.95 0.91 0.24
N VAL A 185 15.20 0.66 0.65
CA VAL A 185 15.80 1.21 1.87
C VAL A 185 16.72 2.35 1.45
N LEU A 186 16.41 3.54 1.94
CA LEU A 186 17.13 4.77 1.69
C LEU A 186 17.98 5.11 2.91
N GLN A 187 19.30 5.21 2.70
CA GLN A 187 20.21 5.66 3.73
C GLN A 187 20.10 7.18 3.89
N THR A 188 20.19 7.61 5.14
CA THR A 188 20.26 9.00 5.56
C THR A 188 21.57 9.22 6.31
N GLU A 189 22.26 10.31 6.01
CA GLU A 189 23.50 10.74 6.64
C GLU A 189 23.41 12.25 6.88
N GLU A 190 23.78 12.73 8.07
CA GLU A 190 23.69 14.15 8.43
C GLU A 190 22.29 14.79 8.21
N SER A 191 21.23 13.99 8.37
CA SER A 191 19.81 14.32 8.15
C SER A 191 19.39 14.46 6.68
N GLU A 192 20.29 14.18 5.74
CA GLU A 192 20.03 14.23 4.31
C GLU A 192 19.96 12.83 3.68
N PRO A 193 19.08 12.60 2.68
CA PRO A 193 19.10 11.38 1.87
C PRO A 193 20.43 11.20 1.11
N SER A 194 21.07 10.04 1.23
CA SER A 194 22.36 9.77 0.56
C SER A 194 22.25 8.82 -0.63
N ARG A 195 21.84 7.57 -0.42
CA ARG A 195 21.68 6.54 -1.47
C ARG A 195 20.72 5.42 -1.08
N PHE A 196 20.20 4.71 -2.07
CA PHE A 196 19.47 3.47 -1.81
C PHE A 196 20.43 2.31 -1.55
N THR A 197 20.24 1.59 -0.43
CA THR A 197 21.07 0.43 -0.07
C THR A 197 20.43 -0.91 -0.45
N ALA A 198 19.12 -0.92 -0.69
CA ALA A 198 18.38 -2.09 -1.15
C ALA A 198 17.14 -1.68 -1.92
N LEU A 199 16.78 -2.45 -2.95
CA LEU A 199 15.68 -2.15 -3.87
C LEU A 199 14.96 -3.42 -4.28
N ILE A 200 13.65 -3.34 -4.44
CA ILE A 200 12.83 -4.37 -5.09
C ILE A 200 11.91 -3.66 -6.11
N SER A 201 11.96 -4.10 -7.36
CA SER A 201 11.12 -3.59 -8.44
C SER A 201 9.64 -3.92 -8.21
N TYR A 202 8.74 -2.96 -8.47
CA TYR A 202 7.30 -3.20 -8.38
C TYR A 202 6.78 -4.09 -9.52
N GLU A 203 7.33 -3.97 -10.73
CA GLU A 203 6.90 -4.74 -11.91
C GLU A 203 7.08 -6.25 -11.73
N GLY A 204 8.14 -6.66 -11.02
CA GLY A 204 8.48 -8.06 -10.81
C GLY A 204 7.88 -8.68 -9.55
N SER A 205 7.14 -7.91 -8.75
CA SER A 205 6.85 -8.29 -7.36
C SER A 205 5.41 -8.70 -7.12
N SER A 206 5.27 -9.74 -6.28
CA SER A 206 4.00 -10.22 -5.74
C SER A 206 3.69 -9.71 -4.33
N LEU A 207 4.71 -9.19 -3.64
CA LEU A 207 4.65 -8.68 -2.28
C LEU A 207 5.16 -7.24 -2.23
N ASP A 208 4.62 -6.45 -1.32
CA ASP A 208 5.08 -5.08 -1.13
C ASP A 208 6.54 -5.05 -0.65
N PRO A 209 7.46 -4.41 -1.40
CA PRO A 209 8.87 -4.24 -1.01
C PRO A 209 9.07 -3.72 0.40
N LEU A 210 8.29 -2.73 0.83
CA LEU A 210 8.53 -2.05 2.10
C LEU A 210 8.22 -2.98 3.28
N ALA A 211 7.15 -3.77 3.18
CA ALA A 211 6.84 -4.81 4.16
C ALA A 211 7.94 -5.88 4.25
N ILE A 212 8.60 -6.23 3.14
CA ILE A 212 9.73 -7.17 3.14
C ILE A 212 10.89 -6.57 3.94
N PHE A 213 11.28 -5.32 3.66
CA PHE A 213 12.42 -4.68 4.32
C PHE A 213 12.23 -4.50 5.83
N ILE A 214 11.00 -4.22 6.27
CA ILE A 214 10.65 -4.18 7.70
C ILE A 214 10.89 -5.55 8.34
N ARG A 215 10.30 -6.61 7.76
CA ARG A 215 10.43 -7.98 8.29
C ARG A 215 11.87 -8.51 8.26
N SER A 216 12.68 -8.00 7.35
CA SER A 216 14.10 -8.32 7.24
C SER A 216 14.99 -7.47 8.17
N ASN A 217 14.42 -6.63 9.05
CA ASN A 217 15.15 -5.74 9.96
C ASN A 217 16.21 -4.88 9.23
N MET A 218 15.87 -4.38 8.04
CA MET A 218 16.80 -3.60 7.21
C MET A 218 16.72 -2.09 7.49
N THR A 219 15.80 -1.66 8.35
CA THR A 219 15.55 -0.25 8.67
C THR A 219 16.27 0.19 9.95
N ASP A 220 16.49 1.49 10.04
CA ASP A 220 16.91 2.22 11.23
C ASP A 220 16.31 3.64 11.16
N VAL A 221 14.97 3.71 11.22
CA VAL A 221 14.20 4.94 11.19
C VAL A 221 14.42 5.74 12.47
N LEU A 222 14.49 5.06 13.62
CA LEU A 222 14.76 5.71 14.90
C LEU A 222 16.14 6.36 14.95
N GLY A 223 17.17 5.73 14.37
CA GLY A 223 18.49 6.33 14.20
C GLY A 223 18.44 7.57 13.31
N ALA A 224 17.77 7.46 12.15
CA ALA A 224 17.63 8.57 11.21
C ALA A 224 17.01 9.81 11.87
N VAL A 225 15.92 9.65 12.65
CA VAL A 225 15.23 10.79 13.28
C VAL A 225 15.90 11.32 14.54
N LYS A 226 16.71 10.52 15.24
CA LYS A 226 17.38 10.94 16.50
C LYS A 226 18.79 11.47 16.28
N HIS A 227 19.49 10.92 15.30
CA HIS A 227 20.93 11.14 15.09
C HIS A 227 21.24 11.69 13.70
N GLY A 228 20.22 11.87 12.84
CA GLY A 228 20.40 12.29 11.45
C GLY A 228 21.01 11.20 10.56
N THR A 229 21.35 10.04 11.11
CA THR A 229 21.96 8.94 10.36
C THR A 229 21.21 7.66 10.66
N GLY A 230 20.80 6.96 9.60
CA GLY A 230 19.97 5.77 9.69
C GLY A 230 19.46 5.32 8.33
N ARG A 231 18.43 4.47 8.32
CA ARG A 231 17.89 3.84 7.11
C ARG A 231 16.37 3.90 7.14
N ILE A 232 15.77 4.63 6.21
CA ILE A 232 14.33 4.78 6.11
C ILE A 232 13.79 3.98 4.92
N LEU A 233 12.50 3.68 4.95
CA LEU A 233 11.79 3.18 3.79
C LEU A 233 11.48 4.33 2.84
N ALA A 234 11.75 4.12 1.57
CA ALA A 234 11.41 5.04 0.50
C ALA A 234 11.07 4.27 -0.78
N SER A 235 10.56 4.99 -1.78
CA SER A 235 10.25 4.46 -3.09
C SER A 235 10.67 5.46 -4.15
N PHE A 236 10.89 4.96 -5.35
CA PHE A 236 11.32 5.76 -6.48
C PHE A 236 10.31 5.68 -7.60
N ARG A 237 9.99 6.84 -8.15
CA ARG A 237 9.11 6.99 -9.29
C ARG A 237 9.76 7.84 -10.35
N GLU A 238 9.22 7.79 -11.55
CA GLU A 238 9.65 8.62 -12.66
C GLU A 238 8.46 9.41 -13.23
N VAL A 239 8.72 10.64 -13.63
CA VAL A 239 7.80 11.52 -14.35
C VAL A 239 8.44 11.93 -15.68
N PRO A 240 7.67 12.13 -16.78
CA PRO A 240 8.22 12.76 -17.99
C PRO A 240 8.85 14.12 -17.71
N VAL A 241 9.94 14.44 -18.41
CA VAL A 241 10.62 15.74 -18.28
C VAL A 241 9.68 16.91 -18.55
N VAL A 242 8.75 16.74 -19.49
CA VAL A 242 7.75 17.76 -19.84
C VAL A 242 6.76 18.09 -18.72
N CYS A 243 6.71 17.30 -17.64
CA CYS A 243 5.81 17.55 -16.50
C CYS A 243 6.57 17.96 -15.22
N VAL A 244 7.87 18.24 -15.29
CA VAL A 244 8.69 18.49 -14.09
C VAL A 244 8.27 19.75 -13.35
N ASP A 245 7.96 20.82 -14.05
CA ASP A 245 7.53 22.08 -13.43
C ASP A 245 6.17 21.90 -12.74
N GLU A 246 5.21 21.24 -13.41
CA GLU A 246 3.91 20.91 -12.83
C GLU A 246 4.03 19.94 -11.67
N ALA A 247 4.92 18.94 -11.74
CA ALA A 247 5.19 18.01 -10.65
C ALA A 247 5.76 18.74 -9.42
N ASN A 248 6.67 19.70 -9.61
CA ASN A 248 7.22 20.52 -8.53
C ASN A 248 6.14 21.42 -7.90
N MET A 249 5.29 22.06 -8.71
CA MET A 249 4.18 22.87 -8.20
C MET A 249 3.17 22.01 -7.43
N LEU A 250 2.84 20.84 -7.97
CA LEU A 250 1.93 19.90 -7.32
C LEU A 250 2.51 19.38 -6.00
N ALA A 251 3.80 19.03 -5.96
CA ALA A 251 4.46 18.56 -4.74
C ALA A 251 4.36 19.60 -3.61
N LYS A 252 4.52 20.89 -3.91
CA LYS A 252 4.34 21.97 -2.93
C LYS A 252 2.92 22.03 -2.38
N LYS A 253 1.90 21.97 -3.25
CA LYS A 253 0.49 21.96 -2.86
C LYS A 253 0.13 20.75 -1.98
N ILE A 254 0.64 19.57 -2.34
CA ILE A 254 0.43 18.33 -1.58
C ILE A 254 1.05 18.46 -0.18
N ALA A 255 2.22 19.08 -0.06
CA ALA A 255 2.86 19.33 1.24
C ALA A 255 2.07 20.31 2.12
N GLU A 256 1.51 21.37 1.53
CA GLU A 256 0.70 22.39 2.24
C GLU A 256 -0.56 21.81 2.91
N ILE A 257 -1.14 20.76 2.35
CA ILE A 257 -2.33 20.09 2.90
C ILE A 257 -1.99 18.96 3.91
N GLY A 258 -0.70 18.79 4.25
CA GLY A 258 -0.24 17.82 5.25
C GLY A 258 0.19 16.46 4.70
N ILE A 259 0.40 16.33 3.38
CA ILE A 259 0.93 15.10 2.75
C ILE A 259 2.38 15.37 2.28
N GLY A 260 3.31 15.49 3.21
CA GLY A 260 4.71 15.89 2.94
C GLY A 260 5.63 14.79 2.38
N GLY A 261 5.10 13.67 1.87
CA GLY A 261 5.89 12.47 1.58
C GLY A 261 6.83 12.51 0.37
N ILE A 262 6.90 13.61 -0.41
CA ILE A 262 7.84 13.76 -1.52
C ILE A 262 9.14 14.36 -0.97
N LEU A 263 10.22 13.56 -0.94
CA LEU A 263 11.51 14.00 -0.39
C LEU A 263 12.30 14.82 -1.41
N LEU A 264 12.44 14.28 -2.63
CA LEU A 264 13.31 14.86 -3.64
C LEU A 264 12.69 14.66 -5.03
N ILE A 265 12.82 15.67 -5.87
CA ILE A 265 12.60 15.61 -7.32
C ILE A 265 13.96 15.92 -7.96
N GLY A 266 14.44 15.01 -8.79
CA GLY A 266 15.75 15.13 -9.44
C GLY A 266 15.74 16.11 -10.61
N ASN A 267 16.87 16.19 -11.30
CA ASN A 267 16.97 16.90 -12.56
C ASN A 267 16.60 15.97 -13.75
N PRO A 268 16.10 16.54 -14.87
CA PRO A 268 15.89 15.82 -16.12
C PRO A 268 17.10 14.99 -16.55
N ASN A 269 16.88 13.72 -16.89
CA ASN A 269 17.88 12.81 -17.45
C ASN A 269 19.14 12.62 -16.58
N GLN A 270 19.06 12.91 -15.28
CA GLN A 270 20.17 12.71 -14.33
C GLN A 270 19.83 11.63 -13.31
N PRO A 271 20.80 10.79 -12.90
CA PRO A 271 20.61 9.89 -11.77
C PRO A 271 20.22 10.65 -10.50
N LEU A 272 19.40 10.03 -9.65
CA LEU A 272 18.99 10.60 -8.37
C LEU A 272 19.27 9.59 -7.25
N LEU A 273 20.12 9.95 -6.29
CA LEU A 273 20.56 9.06 -5.20
C LEU A 273 21.09 7.71 -5.72
N GLU A 274 21.97 7.78 -6.72
CA GLU A 274 22.57 6.64 -7.45
C GLU A 274 21.60 5.83 -8.29
N MET A 275 20.32 6.20 -8.34
CA MET A 275 19.33 5.50 -9.14
C MET A 275 19.36 5.98 -10.59
N PRO A 276 19.42 5.08 -11.57
CA PRO A 276 19.30 5.47 -12.97
C PRO A 276 17.90 6.02 -13.23
N VAL A 277 17.84 7.04 -14.10
CA VAL A 277 16.60 7.63 -14.59
C VAL A 277 16.50 7.37 -16.08
N GLY A 278 15.33 6.96 -16.54
CA GLY A 278 15.07 6.71 -17.96
C GLY A 278 15.23 7.95 -18.84
N MET A 279 15.42 7.74 -20.14
CA MET A 279 15.45 8.84 -21.11
C MET A 279 14.13 9.61 -21.10
N ASP A 280 14.23 10.93 -21.16
CA ASP A 280 13.13 11.88 -21.06
C ASP A 280 12.29 11.71 -19.78
N LYS A 281 12.95 11.31 -18.69
CA LYS A 281 12.36 11.21 -17.35
C LYS A 281 13.13 12.03 -16.31
N THR A 282 12.45 12.23 -15.17
CA THR A 282 13.02 12.75 -13.92
C THR A 282 12.63 11.81 -12.78
N GLY A 283 13.59 11.50 -11.92
CA GLY A 283 13.37 10.68 -10.73
C GLY A 283 12.70 11.45 -9.59
N ILE A 284 11.85 10.77 -8.83
CA ILE A 284 11.18 11.30 -7.63
C ILE A 284 11.32 10.28 -6.49
N VAL A 285 11.86 10.73 -5.36
CA VAL A 285 12.00 9.94 -4.14
C VAL A 285 10.86 10.27 -3.20
N ILE A 286 10.12 9.24 -2.79
CA ILE A 286 8.92 9.37 -1.96
C ILE A 286 9.04 8.46 -0.75
N VAL A 287 8.80 9.03 0.44
CA VAL A 287 8.83 8.36 1.74
C VAL A 287 7.93 7.11 1.75
N GLY A 288 8.35 6.08 2.46
CA GLY A 288 7.50 4.93 2.77
C GLY A 288 6.45 5.27 3.83
N GLY A 289 5.16 5.07 3.52
CA GLY A 289 4.06 5.27 4.49
C GLY A 289 4.16 4.37 5.73
N LEU A 290 4.99 3.32 5.69
CA LEU A 290 5.24 2.39 6.79
C LEU A 290 6.45 2.76 7.66
N ASN A 291 7.11 3.90 7.48
CA ASN A 291 8.20 4.33 8.37
C ASN A 291 7.81 4.39 9.87
N PRO A 292 6.60 4.88 10.25
CA PRO A 292 6.15 4.79 11.64
C PRO A 292 6.12 3.35 12.16
N VAL A 293 5.72 2.39 11.32
CA VAL A 293 5.66 0.97 11.66
C VAL A 293 7.06 0.37 11.78
N ALA A 294 7.96 0.69 10.85
CA ALA A 294 9.36 0.25 10.92
C ALA A 294 10.00 0.66 12.25
N ALA A 295 9.73 1.89 12.72
CA ALA A 295 10.19 2.36 14.03
C ALA A 295 9.59 1.58 15.22
N LEU A 296 8.39 0.99 15.07
CA LEU A 296 7.80 0.10 16.10
C LEU A 296 8.56 -1.23 16.18
N GLU A 297 8.83 -1.84 15.03
CA GLU A 297 9.61 -3.10 14.96
C GLU A 297 11.03 -2.89 15.50
N GLU A 298 11.69 -1.77 15.16
CA GLU A 298 12.99 -1.37 15.72
C GLU A 298 12.97 -1.20 17.24
N ALA A 299 11.82 -0.82 17.81
CA ALA A 299 11.61 -0.70 19.25
C ALA A 299 11.16 -2.01 19.92
N GLY A 300 11.07 -3.11 19.17
CA GLY A 300 10.62 -4.42 19.67
C GLY A 300 9.11 -4.54 19.88
N ILE A 301 8.31 -3.63 19.31
CA ILE A 301 6.84 -3.69 19.34
C ILE A 301 6.37 -4.44 18.10
N SER A 302 5.93 -5.68 18.29
CA SER A 302 5.43 -6.51 17.19
C SER A 302 4.18 -5.91 16.56
N SER A 303 4.20 -5.79 15.23
CA SER A 303 3.11 -5.28 14.42
C SER A 303 2.80 -6.20 13.24
N GLU A 304 1.52 -6.30 12.90
CA GLU A 304 1.08 -6.97 11.67
C GLU A 304 0.62 -5.92 10.67
N SER A 305 1.43 -5.71 9.63
CA SER A 305 1.18 -4.66 8.64
C SER A 305 0.61 -5.21 7.34
N LYS A 306 -0.47 -4.57 6.88
CA LYS A 306 -1.01 -4.71 5.54
C LYS A 306 -0.73 -3.40 4.80
N ALA A 307 0.05 -3.49 3.72
CA ALA A 307 0.33 -2.36 2.83
C ALA A 307 -0.76 -2.25 1.76
N MET A 308 -1.02 -1.03 1.28
CA MET A 308 -2.03 -0.76 0.23
C MET A 308 -3.40 -1.36 0.57
N SER A 309 -3.81 -1.26 1.84
CA SER A 309 -4.89 -2.05 2.42
C SER A 309 -6.26 -1.67 1.90
N THR A 310 -6.60 -0.38 2.02
CA THR A 310 -7.97 0.12 1.83
C THR A 310 -7.96 1.53 1.26
N LEU A 311 -9.10 1.91 0.68
CA LEU A 311 -9.48 3.30 0.51
C LEU A 311 -10.08 3.83 1.82
N TYR A 312 -9.85 5.11 2.11
CA TYR A 312 -10.36 5.76 3.31
C TYR A 312 -10.55 7.25 3.08
N GLU A 313 -11.64 7.78 3.61
CA GLU A 313 -12.01 9.19 3.55
C GLU A 313 -10.98 10.05 4.31
N TYR A 314 -10.31 10.97 3.61
CA TYR A 314 -9.23 11.79 4.19
C TYR A 314 -9.71 12.65 5.37
N SER A 315 -10.93 13.16 5.29
CA SER A 315 -11.53 14.03 6.33
C SER A 315 -11.70 13.31 7.68
N HIS A 316 -11.70 11.98 7.71
CA HIS A 316 -11.74 11.18 8.94
C HIS A 316 -10.36 11.02 9.62
N LEU A 317 -9.26 11.40 8.96
CA LEU A 317 -7.94 11.34 9.56
C LEU A 317 -7.73 12.48 10.57
N MET A 318 -7.12 12.16 11.70
CA MET A 318 -6.76 13.14 12.73
C MET A 318 -5.28 13.51 12.61
N SER A 319 -4.95 14.76 12.92
CA SER A 319 -3.55 15.15 13.10
C SER A 319 -2.90 14.28 14.18
N PHE A 320 -1.61 13.98 14.03
CA PHE A 320 -0.89 13.21 15.04
C PHE A 320 -0.89 13.93 16.39
N LYS A 321 -0.88 15.27 16.39
CA LYS A 321 -0.99 16.07 17.62
C LYS A 321 -2.30 15.82 18.37
N ASP A 322 -3.43 15.78 17.66
CA ASP A 322 -4.73 15.55 18.30
C ASP A 322 -4.92 14.07 18.67
N THR A 323 -4.33 13.16 17.90
CA THR A 323 -4.23 11.74 18.27
C THR A 323 -3.51 11.57 19.61
N LEU A 324 -2.39 12.26 19.84
CA LEU A 324 -1.70 12.23 21.13
C LEU A 324 -2.59 12.71 22.27
N LYS A 325 -3.34 13.80 22.10
CA LYS A 325 -4.26 14.32 23.15
C LYS A 325 -5.39 13.34 23.47
N LYS A 326 -5.89 12.62 22.47
CA LYS A 326 -7.00 11.67 22.63
C LYS A 326 -6.59 10.38 23.34
N HIS A 327 -5.34 9.94 23.17
CA HIS A 327 -4.91 8.59 23.57
C HIS A 327 -3.79 8.52 24.63
N LEU A 328 -3.07 9.62 24.90
CA LEU A 328 -2.07 9.69 25.98
C LEU A 328 -2.64 10.35 27.23
#